data_AF-A0A6A4NIR8-F1
#
_entry.id   AF-A0A6A4NIR8-F1
#
_cell.length_a   1.000
_cell.length_b   1.000
_cell.length_c   1.000
_cell.angle_alpha   90.00
_cell.angle_beta   90.00
_cell.angle_gamma   90.00
#
_symmetry.space_group_name_H-M   'P 1'
#
loop_
_entity.id
_entity.type
_entity.pdbx_description
1 polymer ?
#
loop_
_entity_poly.entity_id
_entity_poly.type
_entity_poly.pdbx_seq_one_letter_code
_entity_poly.pdbx_strand_id
1 'polypeptide(L)'
;MILPNRNDMKWIRIERGVHCTIQKHIFERVGIMLHGKHSFCTKLASIIKHGGGKVFKTLQWLLPSTDDKRTSMRVIVVEDKSRISRHLSYCALEQDIPIMPCSWIIKSLYSGKLLPFKEENNTPSSLPFVKVPSSIDMSQEI
;
A
#
# COMPACT_ATOMS: atom_id res chain seq x y z
N MET A 1 26.82 -59.50 -25.67
CA MET A 1 25.68 -58.57 -25.68
C MET A 1 25.92 -57.58 -24.54
N ILE A 2 26.16 -56.31 -24.87
CA ILE A 2 26.52 -55.25 -23.90
C ILE A 2 25.22 -54.55 -23.51
N LEU A 3 24.91 -54.46 -22.21
CA LEU A 3 23.78 -53.66 -21.71
C LEU A 3 24.22 -52.19 -21.57
N PRO A 4 23.45 -51.20 -22.08
CA PRO A 4 23.78 -49.80 -21.89
C PRO A 4 23.38 -49.34 -20.49
N ASN A 5 24.28 -48.58 -19.86
CA ASN A 5 24.09 -47.86 -18.60
C ASN A 5 23.04 -46.75 -18.78
N ARG A 6 21.90 -46.84 -18.06
CA ARG A 6 20.91 -45.75 -17.95
C ARG A 6 20.95 -45.18 -16.55
N ASN A 7 21.71 -44.10 -16.39
CA ASN A 7 21.83 -43.36 -15.14
C ASN A 7 20.73 -42.29 -14.93
N ASP A 8 19.61 -42.38 -15.65
CA ASP A 8 18.57 -41.35 -15.64
C ASP A 8 17.22 -41.91 -15.16
N MET A 9 17.21 -42.48 -13.95
CA MET A 9 15.97 -42.92 -13.30
C MET A 9 15.37 -41.76 -12.49
N LYS A 10 14.53 -40.96 -13.17
CA LYS A 10 13.52 -40.09 -12.55
C LYS A 10 12.59 -40.94 -11.66
N TRP A 11 12.56 -40.67 -10.37
CA TRP A 11 11.49 -41.16 -9.50
C TRP A 11 10.29 -40.22 -9.60
N ILE A 12 9.36 -40.55 -10.50
CA ILE A 12 8.01 -39.97 -10.49
C ILE A 12 7.25 -40.66 -9.35
N ARG A 13 7.17 -39.99 -8.20
CA ARG A 13 6.34 -40.43 -7.08
C ARG A 13 5.04 -39.63 -7.08
N ILE A 14 4.00 -40.28 -7.61
CA ILE A 14 2.56 -40.10 -7.37
C ILE A 14 2.04 -38.67 -7.54
N GLU A 15 1.29 -38.51 -8.62
CA GLU A 15 0.40 -37.41 -8.94
C GLU A 15 -0.46 -36.99 -7.73
N ARG A 16 -0.02 -35.97 -7.04
CA ARG A 16 -0.87 -34.81 -6.84
C ARG A 16 -0.08 -33.67 -7.43
N GLY A 17 -0.48 -33.20 -8.60
CA GLY A 17 -0.08 -31.88 -9.06
C GLY A 17 -0.60 -30.89 -8.04
N VAL A 18 0.12 -30.71 -6.94
CA VAL A 18 0.02 -29.51 -6.13
C VAL A 18 0.51 -28.47 -7.09
N HIS A 19 -0.44 -27.80 -7.74
CA HIS A 19 -0.18 -26.52 -8.32
C HIS A 19 0.37 -25.70 -7.15
N CYS A 20 1.69 -25.67 -7.00
CA CYS A 20 2.37 -24.67 -6.19
C CYS A 20 2.13 -23.36 -6.91
N THR A 21 0.89 -22.87 -6.87
CA THR A 21 0.64 -21.45 -6.94
C THR A 21 1.44 -20.94 -5.77
N ILE A 22 2.64 -20.42 -6.04
CA ILE A 22 3.31 -19.57 -5.07
C ILE A 22 2.28 -18.50 -4.77
N GLN A 23 1.57 -18.65 -3.64
CA GLN A 23 0.57 -17.68 -3.21
C GLN A 23 1.36 -16.42 -2.92
N LYS A 24 1.42 -15.54 -3.91
CA LYS A 24 2.06 -14.23 -3.76
C LYS A 24 1.28 -13.50 -2.69
N HIS A 25 1.96 -13.19 -1.59
CA HIS A 25 1.31 -12.44 -0.53
C HIS A 25 0.94 -11.04 -1.05
N ILE A 26 -0.17 -10.48 -0.56
CA ILE A 26 -0.73 -9.21 -1.09
C ILE A 26 0.27 -8.05 -0.98
N PHE A 27 1.13 -8.05 0.05
CA PHE A 27 2.15 -7.02 0.27
C PHE A 27 3.57 -7.51 -0.05
N GLU A 28 3.73 -8.59 -0.82
CA GLU A 28 5.05 -9.06 -1.24
C GLU A 28 5.82 -7.93 -1.94
N ARG A 29 7.09 -7.71 -1.56
CA ARG A 29 7.97 -6.66 -2.08
C ARG A 29 7.50 -5.22 -1.84
N VAL A 30 6.52 -5.02 -0.96
CA VAL A 30 6.06 -3.69 -0.54
C VAL A 30 6.75 -3.27 0.76
N GLY A 31 7.39 -2.12 0.74
CA GLY A 31 7.92 -1.43 1.91
C GLY A 31 6.92 -0.40 2.41
N ILE A 32 6.59 -0.46 3.70
CA ILE A 32 5.54 0.36 4.30
C ILE A 32 6.08 1.06 5.54
N MET A 33 6.09 2.39 5.54
CA MET A 33 6.29 3.17 6.76
C MET A 33 4.94 3.41 7.42
N LEU A 34 4.82 3.12 8.73
CA LEU A 34 3.60 3.40 9.49
C LEU A 34 3.75 4.68 10.31
N HIS A 35 2.77 5.58 10.19
CA HIS A 35 2.73 6.81 10.97
C HIS A 35 1.37 7.01 11.66
N GLY A 36 1.38 7.09 12.98
CA GLY A 36 0.19 7.22 13.81
C GLY A 36 0.49 6.87 15.26
N LYS A 37 -0.55 6.56 16.02
CA LYS A 37 -0.40 6.07 17.40
C LYS A 37 0.36 4.75 17.44
N HIS A 38 1.03 4.48 18.56
CA HIS A 38 1.76 3.22 18.75
C HIS A 38 0.85 1.99 18.57
N SER A 39 -0.37 2.03 19.13
CA SER A 39 -1.36 0.95 18.99
C SER A 39 -1.78 0.70 17.54
N PHE A 40 -1.88 1.76 16.73
CA PHE A 40 -2.17 1.67 15.30
C PHE A 40 -1.01 0.99 14.57
N CYS A 41 0.22 1.50 14.77
CA CYS A 41 1.41 0.98 14.11
C CYS A 41 1.66 -0.49 14.44
N THR A 42 1.55 -0.88 15.72
CA THR A 42 1.82 -2.27 16.15
C THR A 42 0.83 -3.26 15.55
N LYS A 43 -0.47 -2.94 15.57
CA LYS A 43 -1.52 -3.80 14.98
C LYS A 43 -1.33 -3.95 13.47
N LEU A 44 -1.16 -2.84 12.77
CA LEU A 44 -1.06 -2.84 11.32
C LEU A 44 0.27 -3.46 10.84
N ALA A 45 1.35 -3.29 11.60
CA ALA A 45 2.62 -3.94 11.31
C ALA A 45 2.51 -5.46 11.31
N SER A 46 1.77 -6.04 12.26
CA SER A 46 1.53 -7.48 12.28
C SER A 46 0.81 -7.94 11.02
N ILE A 47 -0.27 -7.26 10.62
CA ILE A 47 -1.04 -7.57 9.42
C ILE A 47 -0.18 -7.50 8.15
N ILE A 48 0.59 -6.42 7.99
CA ILE A 48 1.46 -6.22 6.82
C ILE A 48 2.52 -7.32 6.73
N LYS A 49 3.16 -7.67 7.86
CA LYS A 49 4.18 -8.72 7.91
C LYS A 49 3.61 -10.09 7.54
N HIS A 50 2.40 -10.43 8.03
CA HIS A 50 1.70 -11.66 7.62
C HIS A 50 1.36 -11.66 6.13
N GLY A 51 1.06 -10.49 5.56
CA GLY A 51 0.88 -10.30 4.12
C GLY A 51 2.18 -10.15 3.33
N GLY A 52 3.35 -10.51 3.88
CA GLY A 52 4.64 -10.53 3.17
C GLY A 52 5.31 -9.17 2.96
N GLY A 53 4.77 -8.10 3.56
CA GLY A 53 5.32 -6.75 3.45
C GLY A 53 6.40 -6.44 4.50
N LYS A 54 7.25 -5.46 4.18
CA LYS A 54 8.25 -4.92 5.11
C LYS A 54 7.71 -3.67 5.78
N VAL A 55 7.90 -3.56 7.10
CA VAL A 55 7.41 -2.42 7.88
C VAL A 55 8.59 -1.63 8.43
N PHE A 56 8.57 -0.32 8.19
CA PHE A 56 9.62 0.61 8.60
C PHE A 56 9.08 1.63 9.61
N LYS A 57 9.93 2.04 10.55
CA LYS A 57 9.58 3.04 11.57
C LYS A 57 9.78 4.48 11.07
N THR A 58 10.70 4.70 10.14
CA THR A 58 11.04 6.04 9.66
C THR A 58 11.19 6.04 8.14
N LEU A 59 11.12 7.23 7.56
CA LEU A 59 11.28 7.44 6.12
C LEU A 59 12.67 7.03 5.65
N GLN A 60 13.70 7.34 6.43
CA GLN A 60 15.09 6.96 6.14
C GLN A 60 15.25 5.45 5.93
N TRP A 61 14.56 4.62 6.74
CA TRP A 61 14.59 3.16 6.59
C TRP A 61 13.73 2.65 5.43
N LEU A 62 12.73 3.43 4.99
CA LEU A 62 11.90 3.08 3.85
C LEU A 62 12.62 3.35 2.52
N LEU A 63 13.53 4.32 2.49
CA LEU A 63 14.32 4.66 1.31
C LEU A 63 15.27 3.52 0.93
N PRO A 64 15.57 3.36 -0.37
CA PRO A 64 16.38 2.25 -0.83
C PRO A 64 17.78 2.34 -0.24
N SER A 65 18.19 1.31 0.49
CA SER A 65 19.62 1.07 0.66
C SER A 65 20.17 0.53 -0.66
N THR A 66 21.46 0.76 -0.92
CA THR A 66 22.17 0.27 -2.11
C THR A 66 22.12 -1.25 -2.32
N ASP A 67 21.57 -2.01 -1.36
CA ASP A 67 21.55 -3.47 -1.33
C ASP A 67 20.14 -4.10 -1.40
N ASP A 68 19.06 -3.33 -1.23
CA ASP A 68 17.71 -3.90 -1.13
C ASP A 68 16.97 -4.00 -2.48
N LYS A 69 17.47 -4.85 -3.38
CA LYS A 69 16.79 -5.22 -4.65
C LYS A 69 15.42 -5.89 -4.46
N ARG A 70 15.00 -6.16 -3.21
CA ARG A 70 13.77 -6.92 -2.91
C ARG A 70 12.53 -6.05 -2.72
N THR A 71 12.68 -4.73 -2.53
CA THR A 71 11.55 -3.83 -2.30
C THR A 71 11.25 -3.03 -3.57
N SER A 72 10.19 -3.37 -4.28
CA SER A 72 9.82 -2.73 -5.55
C SER A 72 8.85 -1.56 -5.38
N MET A 73 8.13 -1.52 -4.25
CA MET A 73 7.10 -0.51 -4.00
C MET A 73 7.25 0.06 -2.59
N ARG A 74 7.12 1.38 -2.44
CA ARG A 74 7.25 2.09 -1.17
C ARG A 74 6.02 2.95 -0.92
N VAL A 75 5.54 2.98 0.32
CA VAL A 75 4.36 3.77 0.70
C VAL A 75 4.44 4.16 2.18
N ILE A 76 3.94 5.35 2.51
CA ILE A 76 3.69 5.77 3.89
C ILE A 76 2.21 5.56 4.18
N VAL A 77 1.88 4.79 5.21
CA VAL A 77 0.49 4.58 5.65
C VAL A 77 0.24 5.32 6.95
N VAL A 78 -0.80 6.15 6.94
CA VAL A 78 -1.14 7.03 8.07
C VAL A 78 -2.46 6.64 8.72
N GLU A 79 -2.55 6.83 10.03
CA GLU A 79 -3.81 6.70 10.78
C GLU A 79 -4.77 7.84 10.42
N ASP A 80 -4.26 9.07 10.39
CA ASP A 80 -5.01 10.30 10.19
C ASP A 80 -4.19 11.26 9.33
N LYS A 81 -4.69 11.60 8.14
CA LYS A 81 -4.01 12.51 7.21
C LYS A 81 -3.82 13.92 7.78
N SER A 82 -4.72 14.36 8.68
CA SER A 82 -4.63 15.70 9.28
C SER A 82 -3.45 15.85 10.25
N ARG A 83 -2.92 14.73 10.76
CA ARG A 83 -1.83 14.70 11.76
C ARG A 83 -0.44 14.57 11.14
N ILE A 84 -0.35 14.49 9.82
CA ILE A 84 0.93 14.43 9.12
C ILE A 84 1.63 15.78 9.25
N SER A 85 2.89 15.77 9.68
CA SER A 85 3.67 17.01 9.72
C SER A 85 3.97 17.51 8.31
N ARG A 86 4.02 18.84 8.14
CA ARG A 86 4.40 19.46 6.86
C ARG A 86 5.74 18.94 6.34
N HIS A 87 6.69 18.71 7.25
CA HIS A 87 7.99 18.17 6.92
C HIS A 87 7.91 16.76 6.33
N LEU A 88 7.13 15.85 6.94
CA LEU A 88 6.96 14.50 6.41
C LEU A 88 6.27 14.52 5.04
N SER A 89 5.24 15.36 4.87
CA SER A 89 4.58 15.53 3.57
C SER A 89 5.55 16.00 2.49
N TYR A 90 6.39 16.99 2.82
CA TYR A 90 7.39 17.53 1.89
C TYR A 90 8.46 16.48 1.54
N CYS A 91 9.02 15.78 2.52
CA CYS A 91 10.01 14.73 2.25
C CYS A 91 9.42 13.56 1.48
N ALA A 92 8.15 13.19 1.72
CA ALA A 92 7.48 12.15 0.94
C ALA A 92 7.32 12.57 -0.53
N LEU A 93 6.95 13.83 -0.78
CA LEU A 93 6.85 14.41 -2.11
C LEU A 93 8.20 14.41 -2.85
N GLU A 94 9.28 14.87 -2.19
CA GLU A 94 10.63 14.88 -2.78
C GLU A 94 11.12 13.49 -3.17
N GLN A 95 10.71 12.45 -2.45
CA GLN A 95 11.12 11.08 -2.67
C GLN A 95 10.15 10.28 -3.56
N ASP A 96 9.10 10.93 -4.08
CA ASP A 96 8.00 10.31 -4.84
C ASP A 96 7.38 9.12 -4.11
N ILE A 97 7.17 9.26 -2.79
CA ILE A 97 6.57 8.22 -1.95
C ILE A 97 5.11 8.61 -1.64
N PRO A 98 4.13 7.78 -2.06
CA PRO A 98 2.73 8.06 -1.78
C PRO A 98 2.43 7.96 -0.28
N ILE A 99 1.58 8.86 0.21
CA ILE A 99 1.00 8.82 1.56
C ILE A 99 -0.45 8.34 1.45
N MET A 100 -0.74 7.16 1.98
CA MET A 100 -2.05 6.52 1.92
C MET A 100 -2.70 6.42 3.31
N PRO A 101 -4.04 6.54 3.41
CA PRO A 101 -4.74 6.25 4.65
C PRO A 101 -4.76 4.73 4.93
N CYS A 102 -4.96 4.33 6.19
CA CYS A 102 -5.14 2.92 6.57
C CYS A 102 -6.21 2.19 5.74
N SER A 103 -7.25 2.91 5.30
CA SER A 103 -8.30 2.35 4.44
C SER A 103 -7.78 1.75 3.14
N TRP A 104 -6.62 2.19 2.62
CA TRP A 104 -5.98 1.56 1.46
C TRP A 104 -5.52 0.12 1.75
N ILE A 105 -4.92 -0.12 2.93
CA ILE A 105 -4.54 -1.48 3.36
C ILE A 105 -5.79 -2.35 3.51
N ILE A 106 -6.81 -1.83 4.19
CA ILE A 106 -8.06 -2.56 4.45
C ILE A 106 -8.75 -2.92 3.14
N LYS A 107 -8.91 -1.97 2.23
CA LYS A 107 -9.52 -2.21 0.91
C LYS A 107 -8.69 -3.18 0.07
N SER A 108 -7.36 -3.12 0.15
CA SER A 108 -6.47 -4.08 -0.53
C SER A 108 -6.70 -5.49 -0.01
N LEU A 109 -6.76 -5.67 1.32
CA LEU A 109 -7.06 -6.95 1.95
C LEU A 109 -8.43 -7.50 1.54
N TYR A 110 -9.49 -6.68 1.61
CA TYR A 110 -10.84 -7.08 1.19
C TYR A 110 -10.89 -7.51 -0.28
N SER A 111 -10.15 -6.81 -1.14
CA SER A 111 -10.11 -7.13 -2.57
C SER A 111 -9.21 -8.33 -2.91
N GLY A 112 -8.44 -8.85 -1.94
CA GLY A 112 -7.45 -9.90 -2.16
C GLY A 112 -6.26 -9.46 -3.03
N LYS A 113 -6.13 -8.16 -3.34
CA LYS A 113 -5.09 -7.61 -4.22
C LYS A 113 -4.61 -6.25 -3.74
N LEU A 114 -3.37 -5.93 -4.08
CA LEU A 114 -2.78 -4.63 -3.79
C LEU A 114 -3.41 -3.56 -4.69
N LEU A 115 -4.04 -2.55 -4.07
CA LEU A 115 -4.68 -1.47 -4.81
C LEU A 115 -3.65 -0.45 -5.32
N PRO A 116 -3.87 0.16 -6.50
CA PRO A 116 -3.00 1.21 -6.99
C PRO A 116 -3.04 2.45 -6.08
N PHE A 117 -1.99 3.26 -6.16
CA PHE A 117 -1.89 4.56 -5.49
C PHE A 117 -2.70 5.63 -6.23
N LYS A 118 -3.99 5.40 -6.45
CA LYS A 118 -4.86 6.44 -7.00
C LYS A 118 -5.66 7.03 -5.86
N GLU A 119 -5.32 8.26 -5.51
CA GLU A 119 -6.25 9.15 -4.83
C GLU A 119 -7.28 9.55 -5.89
N GLU A 120 -8.53 9.11 -5.75
CA GLU A 120 -9.64 9.65 -6.55
C GLU A 120 -9.92 11.09 -6.08
N ASN A 121 -9.00 11.99 -6.40
CA ASN A 121 -9.29 13.42 -6.41
C ASN A 121 -10.02 13.67 -7.73
N ASN A 122 -11.36 13.58 -7.68
CA ASN A 122 -12.34 14.37 -8.45
C ASN A 122 -13.67 13.60 -8.62
N THR A 123 -14.45 13.54 -7.55
CA THR A 123 -15.85 13.91 -7.66
C THR A 123 -16.25 14.57 -6.36
N PRO A 124 -16.54 15.89 -6.34
CA PRO A 124 -17.37 16.41 -5.27
C PRO A 124 -18.69 15.66 -5.39
N SER A 125 -19.11 14.98 -4.32
CA SER A 125 -20.50 14.59 -4.18
C SER A 125 -21.31 15.88 -4.22
N SER A 126 -21.80 16.26 -5.40
CA SER A 126 -22.77 17.33 -5.52
C SER A 126 -24.08 16.78 -4.95
N LEU A 127 -24.27 16.94 -3.65
CA LEU A 127 -25.63 17.11 -3.15
C LEU A 127 -26.19 18.34 -3.89
N PRO A 128 -27.40 18.27 -4.46
CA PRO A 128 -27.97 19.40 -5.17
C PRO A 128 -28.13 20.55 -4.17
N PHE A 129 -27.23 21.52 -4.26
CA PHE A 129 -27.37 22.78 -3.54
C PHE A 129 -28.58 23.48 -4.14
N VAL A 130 -29.68 23.50 -3.39
CA VAL A 130 -30.87 24.28 -3.74
C VAL A 130 -30.42 25.73 -3.86
N LYS A 131 -30.47 26.27 -5.08
CA LYS A 131 -30.25 27.68 -5.35
C LYS A 131 -31.39 28.47 -4.71
N VAL A 132 -31.12 29.06 -3.56
CA VAL A 132 -31.93 30.18 -3.06
C VAL A 132 -31.39 31.44 -3.74
N PRO A 133 -32.21 32.23 -4.46
CA PRO A 133 -31.76 33.50 -5.01
C PRO A 133 -31.68 34.52 -3.87
N SER A 134 -30.48 34.95 -3.48
CA SER A 134 -30.31 36.17 -2.69
C SER A 134 -30.34 37.36 -3.65
N SER A 135 -31.39 38.18 -3.57
CA SER A 135 -31.43 39.44 -4.31
C SER A 135 -30.37 40.37 -3.74
N ILE A 136 -29.59 40.94 -4.65
CA ILE A 136 -28.74 42.10 -4.39
C ILE A 136 -29.68 43.28 -4.17
N ASP A 137 -29.52 43.95 -3.04
CA ASP A 137 -29.83 45.38 -2.94
C ASP A 137 -28.71 46.04 -2.16
N MET A 138 -27.87 46.80 -2.88
CA MET A 138 -26.89 47.69 -2.30
C MET A 138 -27.59 49.00 -1.98
N SER A 139 -27.69 49.34 -0.69
CA SER A 139 -27.99 50.70 -0.26
C SER A 139 -26.77 51.26 0.46
N GLN A 140 -26.18 52.31 -0.11
CA GLN A 140 -25.29 53.23 0.58
C GLN A 140 -26.12 54.41 1.11
N GLU A 141 -26.05 54.68 2.41
CA GLU A 141 -26.38 55.93 3.13
C GLU A 141 -26.39 55.58 4.64
N ILE A 142 -25.80 56.27 5.62
CA ILE A 142 -25.11 57.57 5.77
C ILE A 142 -23.94 57.35 6.74
#